data_AF-A0A846W429-F1
#
_entry.id   AF-A0A846W429-F1
#
_cell.length_a   1.000
_cell.length_b   1.000
_cell.length_c   1.000
_cell.angle_alpha   90.00
_cell.angle_beta   90.00
_cell.angle_gamma   90.00
#
_symmetry.space_group_name_H-M   'P 1'
#
loop_
_entity.id
_entity.type
_entity.pdbx_description
1 polymer ?
#
loop_
_entity_poly.entity_id
_entity_poly.type
_entity_poly.pdbx_seq_one_letter_code
_entity_poly.pdbx_strand_id
1 'polypeptide(L)'
;MASWLSPEFVQATGVAVATVIGAVTAWQAREVAKLRERVVALEEQAVDDQQRFRDAIRLIRALQRHIDELLGFLRLHVPGQEPPVARYTIPPTLQEEI
;
A
#
# COMPACT_ATOMS: atom_id res chain seq x y z
N MET A 1 -40.08 -32.69 -37.84
CA MET A 1 -39.72 -31.63 -36.87
C MET A 1 -39.26 -32.25 -35.53
N ALA A 2 -38.20 -33.06 -35.51
CA ALA A 2 -37.70 -33.68 -34.25
C ALA A 2 -36.18 -33.91 -34.20
N SER A 3 -35.39 -33.28 -35.08
CA SER A 3 -33.92 -33.41 -35.06
C SER A 3 -33.27 -32.66 -33.89
N TRP A 4 -33.94 -31.63 -33.37
CA TRP A 4 -33.46 -30.77 -32.28
C TRP A 4 -33.56 -31.41 -30.88
N LEU A 5 -34.35 -32.48 -30.73
CA LEU A 5 -34.46 -33.25 -29.50
C LEU A 5 -33.75 -34.60 -29.62
N SER A 6 -32.91 -34.77 -30.64
CA SER A 6 -32.07 -35.96 -30.75
C SER A 6 -31.11 -36.03 -29.55
N PRO A 7 -30.98 -37.20 -28.90
CA PRO A 7 -30.10 -37.38 -27.75
C PRO A 7 -28.68 -36.87 -28.01
N GLU A 8 -28.17 -37.09 -29.22
CA GLU A 8 -26.84 -36.69 -29.67
C GLU A 8 -26.69 -35.17 -29.71
N PHE A 9 -27.71 -34.44 -30.16
CA PHE A 9 -27.70 -32.98 -30.21
C PHE A 9 -27.74 -32.35 -28.82
N VAL A 10 -28.59 -32.89 -27.93
CA VAL A 10 -28.70 -32.43 -26.54
C VAL A 10 -27.40 -32.70 -25.79
N GLN A 11 -26.80 -33.88 -25.98
CA GLN A 11 -25.52 -34.23 -25.36
C GLN A 11 -24.38 -33.35 -25.88
N ALA A 12 -24.27 -33.15 -27.19
CA ALA A 12 -23.24 -32.30 -27.78
C ALA A 12 -23.34 -30.85 -27.28
N THR A 13 -24.56 -30.33 -27.16
CA THR A 13 -24.81 -28.99 -26.62
C THR A 13 -24.45 -28.92 -25.14
N GLY A 14 -24.81 -29.93 -24.34
CA GLY A 14 -24.45 -30.02 -22.93
C GLY A 14 -22.93 -30.04 -22.71
N VAL A 15 -22.19 -30.82 -23.49
CA VAL A 15 -20.73 -30.88 -23.44
C VAL A 15 -20.10 -29.55 -23.87
N ALA A 16 -20.61 -28.94 -24.94
CA ALA A 16 -20.12 -27.64 -25.40
C ALA A 16 -20.30 -26.55 -24.34
N VAL A 17 -21.48 -26.47 -23.72
CA VAL A 17 -21.77 -25.52 -22.63
C VAL A 17 -20.89 -25.78 -21.41
N ALA A 18 -20.76 -27.04 -20.97
CA ALA A 18 -19.90 -27.39 -19.85
C ALA A 18 -18.43 -27.02 -20.09
N THR A 19 -17.95 -27.19 -21.33
CA THR A 19 -16.58 -26.83 -21.71
C THR A 19 -16.36 -25.31 -21.64
N VAL A 20 -17.31 -24.52 -22.14
CA VAL A 20 -17.25 -23.06 -22.07
C VAL A 20 -17.26 -22.58 -20.62
N ILE A 21 -18.15 -23.12 -19.78
CA ILE A 21 -18.20 -22.78 -18.36
C ILE A 21 -16.87 -23.13 -17.69
N GLY A 22 -16.34 -24.34 -17.91
CA GLY A 22 -15.06 -24.76 -17.36
C GLY A 22 -13.90 -23.84 -17.77
N ALA A 23 -13.86 -23.44 -19.05
CA ALA A 23 -12.83 -22.52 -19.55
C ALA A 23 -12.92 -21.13 -18.90
N VAL A 24 -14.13 -20.57 -18.79
CA VAL A 24 -14.36 -19.27 -18.14
C VAL A 24 -14.03 -19.34 -16.65
N THR A 25 -14.45 -20.38 -15.94
CA THR A 25 -14.14 -20.57 -14.52
C THR A 25 -12.64 -20.70 -14.28
N ALA A 26 -11.92 -21.43 -15.14
CA ALA A 26 -10.46 -21.55 -15.05
C ALA A 26 -9.77 -20.18 -15.28
N TRP A 27 -10.25 -19.40 -16.25
CA TRP A 27 -9.73 -18.06 -16.51
C TRP A 27 -10.01 -17.10 -15.33
N GLN A 28 -11.23 -17.11 -14.81
CA GLN A 28 -11.61 -16.31 -13.63
C GLN A 28 -10.77 -16.69 -12.41
N ALA A 29 -10.58 -17.98 -12.14
CA ALA A 29 -9.75 -18.44 -11.03
C ALA A 29 -8.30 -17.93 -11.18
N ARG A 30 -7.77 -17.92 -12.39
CA ARG A 30 -6.42 -17.39 -12.68
C ARG A 30 -6.33 -15.87 -12.45
N GLU A 31 -7.32 -15.09 -12.89
CA GLU A 31 -7.31 -13.64 -12.65
C GLU A 31 -7.48 -13.31 -11.17
N VAL A 32 -8.34 -14.03 -10.45
CA VAL A 32 -8.48 -13.91 -9.00
C VAL A 32 -7.16 -14.24 -8.29
N ALA A 33 -6.45 -15.29 -8.72
CA ALA A 33 -5.15 -15.64 -8.16
C ALA A 33 -4.13 -14.51 -8.34
N LYS A 34 -4.02 -13.93 -9.54
CA LYS A 34 -3.13 -12.79 -9.81
C LYS A 34 -3.47 -11.56 -8.96
N LEU A 35 -4.76 -11.25 -8.81
CA LEU A 35 -5.19 -10.11 -8.01
C LEU A 35 -4.88 -10.32 -6.53
N ARG A 36 -5.13 -11.53 -6.01
CA ARG A 36 -4.77 -11.89 -4.63
C ARG A 36 -3.27 -11.76 -4.38
N GLU A 37 -2.44 -12.23 -5.30
CA GLU A 37 -0.98 -12.10 -5.21
C GLU A 37 -0.54 -10.63 -5.15
N ARG A 38 -1.14 -9.77 -5.99
CA ARG A 38 -0.86 -8.33 -5.93
C ARG A 38 -1.31 -7.67 -4.63
N VAL A 39 -2.46 -8.06 -4.10
CA VAL A 39 -2.95 -7.54 -2.81
C VAL A 39 -1.99 -7.92 -1.69
N VAL A 40 -1.57 -9.18 -1.62
CA VAL A 40 -0.61 -9.64 -0.61
C VAL A 40 0.71 -8.86 -0.71
N ALA A 41 1.25 -8.68 -1.93
CA ALA A 41 2.47 -7.90 -2.12
C ALA A 41 2.32 -6.43 -1.68
N LEU A 42 1.16 -5.81 -1.93
CA LEU A 42 0.88 -4.44 -1.50
C LEU A 42 0.72 -4.34 0.03
N GLU A 43 0.09 -5.33 0.65
CA GLU A 43 -0.05 -5.39 2.11
C GLU A 43 1.30 -5.57 2.80
N GLU A 44 2.16 -6.45 2.29
CA GLU A 44 3.54 -6.61 2.79
C GLU A 44 4.35 -5.31 2.65
N GLN A 45 4.27 -4.66 1.48
CA GLN A 45 4.95 -3.39 1.26
C GLN A 45 4.43 -2.29 2.21
N ALA A 46 3.13 -2.25 2.49
CA ALA A 46 2.55 -1.27 3.39
C ALA A 46 3.05 -1.44 4.84
N VAL A 47 3.25 -2.68 5.30
CA VAL A 47 3.83 -2.97 6.62
C VAL A 47 5.28 -2.48 6.71
N ASP A 48 6.08 -2.78 5.68
CA ASP A 48 7.47 -2.33 5.60
C ASP A 48 7.58 -0.80 5.57
N ASP A 49 6.76 -0.15 4.76
CA ASP A 49 6.73 1.31 4.65
C ASP A 49 6.27 1.95 5.97
N GLN A 50 5.27 1.37 6.66
CA GLN A 50 4.85 1.83 7.98
C GLN A 50 6.00 1.79 9.00
N GLN A 51 6.78 0.71 9.00
CA GLN A 51 7.93 0.58 9.89
C GLN A 51 9.01 1.61 9.56
N ARG A 52 9.32 1.82 8.28
CA ARG A 52 10.26 2.85 7.82
C ARG A 52 9.83 4.26 8.22
N PHE A 53 8.55 4.59 8.08
CA PHE A 53 8.02 5.88 8.50
C PHE A 53 8.15 6.08 10.01
N ARG A 54 7.82 5.06 10.81
CA ARG A 54 8.00 5.12 12.28
C ARG A 54 9.46 5.39 12.66
N ASP A 55 10.40 4.73 12.01
CA ASP A 55 11.82 4.92 12.31
C ASP A 55 12.33 6.30 11.84
N ALA A 56 11.87 6.78 10.69
CA ALA A 56 12.15 8.14 10.25
C ALA A 56 11.65 9.20 11.24
N ILE A 57 10.43 9.04 11.77
CA ILE A 57 9.85 9.95 12.74
C ILE A 57 10.61 9.94 14.07
N ARG A 58 11.01 8.75 14.55
CA ARG A 58 11.88 8.64 15.73
C ARG A 58 13.20 9.39 15.55
N LEU A 59 13.82 9.27 14.38
CA LEU A 59 15.04 10.00 14.05
C LEU A 59 14.81 11.51 14.02
N ILE A 60 13.74 11.99 13.37
CA ILE A 60 13.40 13.42 13.35
C ILE A 60 13.25 13.97 14.77
N ARG A 61 12.54 13.27 15.67
CA ARG A 61 12.41 13.69 17.08
C ARG A 61 13.74 13.66 17.83
N ALA A 62 14.63 12.72 17.52
CA ALA A 62 15.98 12.71 18.11
C ALA A 62 16.81 13.91 17.64
N LEU A 63 16.74 14.24 16.36
CA LEU A 63 17.42 15.40 15.78
C LEU A 63 16.87 16.71 16.36
N GLN A 64 15.56 16.85 16.52
CA GLN A 64 14.94 18.03 17.14
C GLN A 64 15.45 18.23 18.56
N ARG A 65 15.43 17.19 19.40
CA ARG A 65 15.97 17.27 20.77
C ARG A 65 17.44 17.67 20.80
N HIS A 66 18.24 17.11 19.90
CA HIS A 66 19.65 17.46 19.81
C HIS A 66 19.86 18.93 19.39
N ILE A 67 19.05 19.44 18.46
CA ILE A 67 19.06 20.85 18.07
C ILE A 67 18.68 21.73 19.27
N ASP A 68 17.66 21.35 20.05
CA ASP A 68 17.24 22.09 21.24
C ASP A 68 18.35 22.15 22.31
N GLU A 69 19.05 21.04 22.53
CA GLU A 69 20.23 20.97 23.41
C GLU A 69 21.35 21.90 22.93
N LEU A 70 21.66 21.88 21.64
CA LEU A 70 22.67 22.75 21.04
C LEU A 70 22.27 24.23 21.16
N LEU A 71 21.02 24.57 20.92
CA LEU A 71 20.51 25.94 21.08
C LEU A 71 20.58 26.39 22.55
N GLY A 72 20.25 25.51 23.49
CA GLY A 72 20.43 25.76 24.91
C GLY A 72 21.88 26.05 25.27
N PHE A 73 22.81 25.22 24.79
CA PHE A 73 24.25 25.41 24.97
C PHE A 73 24.74 26.74 24.36
N LEU A 74 24.32 27.06 23.14
CA LEU A 74 24.72 28.29 22.45
C LEU A 74 24.20 29.53 23.17
N ARG A 75 22.95 29.53 23.65
CA ARG A 75 22.38 30.66 24.40
C ARG A 75 23.13 30.99 25.68
N LEU A 76 23.74 29.98 26.33
CA LEU A 76 24.57 30.19 27.51
C LEU A 76 25.89 30.91 27.17
N HIS A 77 26.45 30.67 25.98
CA HIS A 77 27.78 31.17 25.58
C HIS A 77 27.73 32.41 24.68
N VAL A 78 26.62 32.62 23.96
CA VAL A 78 26.38 33.76 23.06
C VAL A 78 25.00 34.36 23.36
N PRO A 79 24.87 35.13 24.46
CA PRO A 79 23.59 35.73 24.83
C PRO A 79 23.15 36.78 23.79
N GLY A 80 21.89 36.71 23.38
CA GLY A 80 21.26 37.71 22.49
C GLY A 80 21.24 37.35 20.99
N GLN A 81 21.85 36.24 20.58
CA GLN A 81 21.59 35.67 19.24
C GLN A 81 20.48 34.62 19.32
N GLU A 82 19.40 34.85 18.58
CA GLU A 82 18.39 33.84 18.34
C GLU A 82 18.64 33.15 16.99
N PRO A 83 18.43 31.83 16.89
CA PRO A 83 18.49 31.15 15.62
C PRO A 83 17.43 31.72 14.65
N PRO A 84 17.72 31.71 13.33
CA PRO A 84 16.77 32.17 12.34
C PRO A 84 15.49 31.30 12.39
N VAL A 85 14.34 31.94 12.18
CA VAL A 85 13.05 31.25 12.13
C VAL A 85 13.09 30.19 11.02
N ALA A 86 12.66 28.99 11.37
CA ALA A 86 12.58 27.88 10.42
C ALA A 86 11.71 28.23 9.20
N ARG A 87 12.24 28.00 8.00
CA ARG A 87 11.54 28.20 6.73
C ARG A 87 11.18 26.86 6.10
N TYR A 88 10.26 26.13 6.72
CA TYR A 88 9.69 24.93 6.12
C TYR A 88 8.17 24.91 6.32
N THR A 89 7.46 24.30 5.36
CA THR A 89 6.02 24.06 5.46
C THR A 89 5.82 22.60 5.81
N ILE A 90 5.16 22.34 6.94
CA ILE A 90 4.77 20.99 7.31
C ILE A 90 3.62 20.56 6.40
N PRO A 91 3.76 19.47 5.63
CA PRO A 91 2.67 18.94 4.80
C PRO A 91 1.46 18.56 5.68
N PRO A 92 0.21 18.73 5.22
CA PRO A 92 -0.99 18.38 5.99
C PRO A 92 -0.98 16.94 6.48
N THR A 93 -0.44 16.02 5.68
CA THR A 93 -0.34 14.59 5.98
C THR A 93 0.58 14.25 7.15
N LEU A 94 1.40 15.20 7.63
CA LEU A 94 2.36 14.99 8.71
C LEU A 94 2.06 15.82 9.96
N GLN A 95 0.93 16.53 10.01
CA GLN A 95 0.61 17.43 11.12
C GLN A 95 0.26 16.69 12.43
N GLU A 96 -0.31 15.48 12.35
CA GLU A 96 -0.68 14.67 13.53
C GLU A 96 0.49 13.88 14.13
N GLU A 97 1.63 13.82 13.44
CA GLU A 97 2.79 12.98 13.79
C GLU A 97 3.91 13.74 14.52
N ILE A 98 3.81 15.08 14.57
CA ILE A 98 4.74 16.02 15.24
C ILE A 98 4.30 16.20 16.69
#